data_AF-A5GB02-F1
#
_entry.id   AF-A5GB02-F1
#
_cell.length_a   1.000
_cell.length_b   1.000
_cell.length_c   1.000
_cell.angle_alpha   90.00
_cell.angle_beta   90.00
_cell.angle_gamma   90.00
#
_symmetry.space_group_name_H-M   'P 1'
#
loop_
_entity.id
_entity.type
_entity.pdbx_description
1 polymer ?
#
loop_
_entity_poly.entity_id
_entity_poly.type
_entity_poly.pdbx_seq_one_letter_code
_entity_poly.pdbx_strand_id
1 'polypeptide(L)'
;MLDEYALVPDIFDPAAYTNNVLADAYLPFLKEPLFNEAIVRDIHNGAWSQYCLSNAANLHRLTKEIIRKLIQNNRLSRFPAQSSDIPAHAQDWCNESLRSHTVTPLTGIIASHSTKQTFAQAEVASIEMLTGTNWWQRRSPSVTVDRKTNTYLAVLDRVFHQANSLMFIDPNLDPSSRNYREFSRLLTPLSQRQLRPRIEIHRSLCQGDGRARTFPTEADWKVSFAGLGADLHACGLTAEVFLWDDFHERYLITDIVGVSVPAGFDVTGKKDDWSTWGRLGREDKDKIQRLFDPAARPESLKWHFQIGA
;
A
#
# COMPACT_ATOMS: atom_id res chain seq x y z
N MET A 1 -7.79 0.30 2.70
CA MET A 1 -7.09 1.02 1.62
C MET A 1 -6.41 0.06 0.65
N LEU A 2 -5.66 -0.91 1.16
CA LEU A 2 -5.08 -2.00 0.36
C LEU A 2 -5.53 -3.34 0.94
N ASP A 3 -6.11 -4.20 0.11
CA ASP A 3 -6.43 -5.55 0.52
C ASP A 3 -5.19 -6.45 0.53
N GLU A 4 -5.26 -7.57 1.25
CA GLU A 4 -4.19 -8.57 1.24
C GLU A 4 -4.79 -9.96 1.10
N TYR A 5 -4.33 -10.68 0.08
CA TYR A 5 -4.79 -12.04 -0.20
C TYR A 5 -3.66 -13.04 -0.15
N ALA A 6 -3.97 -14.23 0.34
CA ALA A 6 -3.22 -15.43 0.00
C ALA A 6 -3.89 -16.13 -1.18
N LEU A 7 -3.09 -16.66 -2.09
CA LEU A 7 -3.56 -17.44 -3.23
C LEU A 7 -3.08 -18.88 -3.05
N VAL A 8 -3.98 -19.86 -3.10
CA VAL A 8 -3.58 -21.27 -3.15
C VAL A 8 -3.20 -21.61 -4.60
N PRO A 9 -2.09 -22.31 -4.88
CA PRO A 9 -1.61 -22.52 -6.25
C PRO A 9 -2.61 -23.21 -7.20
N ASP A 10 -3.53 -23.99 -6.66
CA ASP A 10 -4.54 -24.72 -7.41
C ASP A 10 -5.56 -23.82 -8.13
N ILE A 11 -5.67 -22.54 -7.78
CA ILE A 11 -6.44 -21.58 -8.60
C ILE A 11 -5.87 -21.45 -10.01
N PHE A 12 -4.61 -21.84 -10.22
CA PHE A 12 -3.99 -21.86 -11.53
C PHE A 12 -4.07 -23.21 -12.22
N ASP A 13 -4.62 -24.24 -11.58
CA ASP A 13 -4.82 -25.55 -12.20
C ASP A 13 -6.25 -25.63 -12.76
N PRO A 14 -6.43 -25.66 -14.10
CA PRO A 14 -7.76 -25.78 -14.68
C PRO A 14 -8.52 -27.03 -14.21
N ALA A 15 -7.83 -28.12 -13.86
CA ALA A 15 -8.46 -29.35 -13.39
C ALA A 15 -9.03 -29.25 -11.97
N ALA A 16 -8.68 -28.20 -11.21
CA ALA A 16 -9.16 -27.97 -9.86
C ALA A 16 -10.52 -27.22 -9.80
N TYR A 17 -11.02 -26.79 -10.97
CA TYR A 17 -12.32 -26.12 -11.14
C TYR A 17 -13.44 -27.15 -11.32
N THR A 18 -14.68 -26.73 -11.06
CA THR A 18 -15.87 -27.55 -11.40
C THR A 18 -15.99 -27.81 -12.91
N ASN A 19 -15.45 -26.90 -13.73
CA ASN A 19 -15.31 -27.04 -15.17
C ASN A 19 -14.05 -26.29 -15.63
N ASN A 20 -13.16 -26.97 -16.36
CA ASN A 20 -11.85 -26.42 -16.76
C ASN A 20 -11.93 -25.10 -17.54
N VAL A 21 -13.03 -24.86 -18.28
CA VAL A 21 -13.23 -23.61 -19.04
C VAL A 21 -13.43 -22.40 -18.11
N LEU A 22 -13.85 -22.62 -16.86
CA LEU A 22 -14.05 -21.56 -15.88
C LEU A 22 -12.74 -20.86 -15.49
N ALA A 23 -11.60 -21.56 -15.56
CA ALA A 23 -10.29 -20.95 -15.30
C ALA A 23 -10.01 -19.76 -16.22
N ASP A 24 -10.40 -19.87 -17.50
CA ASP A 24 -10.26 -18.79 -18.49
C ASP A 24 -11.18 -17.59 -18.22
N ALA A 25 -12.24 -17.75 -17.43
CA ALA A 25 -13.13 -16.64 -17.03
C ALA A 25 -12.68 -16.00 -15.69
N TYR A 26 -12.39 -16.81 -14.69
CA TYR A 26 -12.13 -16.32 -13.32
C TYR A 26 -10.72 -15.77 -13.11
N LEU A 27 -9.69 -16.32 -13.78
CA LEU A 27 -8.34 -15.78 -13.64
C LEU A 27 -8.21 -14.36 -14.23
N PRO A 28 -8.78 -14.03 -15.40
CA PRO A 28 -8.85 -12.65 -15.86
C PRO A 28 -9.60 -11.73 -14.90
N PHE A 29 -10.70 -12.19 -14.30
CA PHE A 29 -11.47 -11.43 -13.31
C PHE A 29 -10.62 -11.06 -12.08
N LEU A 30 -9.70 -11.92 -11.65
CA LEU A 30 -8.78 -11.62 -10.54
C LEU A 30 -7.74 -10.55 -10.86
N LYS A 31 -7.41 -10.29 -12.13
CA LYS A 31 -6.29 -9.41 -12.50
C LYS A 31 -6.47 -7.99 -11.96
N GLU A 32 -7.64 -7.41 -12.13
CA GLU A 32 -7.91 -6.04 -11.69
C GLU A 32 -7.78 -5.88 -10.16
N PRO A 33 -8.44 -6.70 -9.33
CA PRO A 33 -8.21 -6.76 -7.89
C PRO A 33 -6.74 -6.88 -7.50
N LEU A 34 -6.03 -7.85 -8.07
CA LEU A 34 -4.66 -8.17 -7.67
C LEU A 34 -3.67 -7.09 -8.11
N PHE A 35 -3.90 -6.43 -9.25
CA PHE A 35 -2.94 -5.47 -9.79
C PHE A 35 -3.19 -4.03 -9.34
N ASN A 36 -4.39 -3.71 -8.86
CA ASN A 36 -4.73 -2.34 -8.48
C ASN A 36 -5.13 -2.21 -7.00
N GLU A 37 -5.69 -3.26 -6.40
CA GLU A 37 -6.44 -3.13 -5.15
C GLU A 37 -5.78 -3.81 -3.96
N ALA A 38 -4.94 -4.81 -4.23
CA ALA A 38 -4.40 -5.67 -3.20
C ALA A 38 -2.89 -5.91 -3.32
N ILE A 39 -2.33 -6.38 -2.22
CA ILE A 39 -1.07 -7.13 -2.18
C ILE A 39 -1.38 -8.61 -2.09
N VAL A 40 -0.48 -9.43 -2.63
CA VAL A 40 -0.51 -10.88 -2.52
C VAL A 40 0.60 -11.30 -1.58
N ARG A 41 0.23 -12.08 -0.57
CA ARG A 41 1.18 -12.66 0.36
C ARG A 41 1.92 -13.81 -0.31
N ASP A 42 3.23 -13.68 -0.43
CA ASP A 42 4.15 -14.71 -0.91
C ASP A 42 4.57 -15.59 0.26
N ILE A 43 3.79 -16.64 0.44
CA ILE A 43 3.83 -17.51 1.61
C ILE A 43 5.15 -18.28 1.66
N HIS A 44 5.59 -18.56 2.90
CA HIS A 44 6.74 -19.39 3.19
C HIS A 44 8.02 -18.81 2.57
N ASN A 45 8.30 -17.54 2.88
CA ASN A 45 9.48 -16.78 2.46
C ASN A 45 9.69 -16.70 0.94
N GLY A 46 8.63 -16.76 0.15
CA GLY A 46 8.71 -16.72 -1.31
C GLY A 46 8.61 -18.08 -2.00
N ALA A 47 8.45 -19.17 -1.24
CA ALA A 47 8.31 -20.49 -1.83
C ALA A 47 7.03 -20.63 -2.68
N TRP A 48 5.96 -19.90 -2.35
CA TRP A 48 4.71 -19.93 -3.12
C TRP A 48 4.91 -19.49 -4.57
N SER A 49 5.53 -18.33 -4.77
CA SER A 49 5.75 -17.81 -6.13
C SER A 49 6.73 -18.68 -6.91
N GLN A 50 7.77 -19.21 -6.24
CA GLN A 50 8.71 -20.14 -6.83
C GLN A 50 8.04 -21.46 -7.26
N TYR A 51 7.17 -22.02 -6.41
CA TYR A 51 6.39 -23.21 -6.73
C TYR A 51 5.54 -23.00 -7.97
N CYS A 52 4.77 -21.91 -8.01
CA CYS A 52 3.91 -21.60 -9.14
C CYS A 52 4.70 -21.38 -10.44
N LEU A 53 5.86 -20.71 -10.38
CA LEU A 53 6.71 -20.48 -11.56
C LEU A 53 7.38 -21.76 -12.06
N SER A 54 7.84 -22.62 -11.15
CA SER A 54 8.51 -23.89 -11.48
C SER A 54 7.53 -24.89 -12.10
N ASN A 55 6.28 -24.88 -11.65
CA ASN A 55 5.21 -25.74 -12.16
C ASN A 55 4.40 -25.11 -13.29
N ALA A 56 4.76 -23.90 -13.76
CA ALA A 56 3.94 -23.14 -14.69
C ALA A 56 3.71 -23.79 -16.06
N ALA A 57 4.44 -24.86 -16.42
CA ALA A 57 4.17 -25.64 -17.63
C ALA A 57 2.88 -26.47 -17.53
N ASN A 58 2.50 -26.85 -16.31
CA ASN A 58 1.30 -27.64 -16.01
C ASN A 58 0.15 -26.79 -15.46
N LEU A 59 0.37 -25.48 -15.29
CA LEU A 59 -0.61 -24.54 -14.81
C LEU A 59 -1.16 -23.70 -15.97
N HIS A 60 -2.22 -22.95 -15.68
CA HIS A 60 -2.86 -22.06 -16.61
C HIS A 60 -1.87 -21.03 -17.18
N ARG A 61 -2.03 -20.68 -18.47
CA ARG A 61 -1.14 -19.75 -19.19
C ARG A 61 -0.95 -18.39 -18.51
N LEU A 62 -1.93 -17.94 -17.70
CA LEU A 62 -1.88 -16.66 -17.00
C LEU A 62 -1.00 -16.66 -15.74
N THR A 63 -0.59 -17.82 -15.22
CA THR A 63 0.21 -17.92 -13.98
C THR A 63 1.47 -17.08 -14.04
N LYS A 64 2.25 -17.23 -15.11
CA LYS A 64 3.49 -16.45 -15.29
C LYS A 64 3.21 -14.95 -15.42
N GLU A 65 2.13 -14.56 -16.11
CA GLU A 65 1.77 -13.15 -16.27
C GLU A 65 1.42 -12.53 -14.91
N ILE A 66 0.54 -13.19 -14.14
CA ILE A 66 0.06 -12.70 -12.85
C ILE A 66 1.22 -12.54 -11.87
N ILE A 67 2.05 -13.57 -11.71
CA ILE A 67 3.17 -13.53 -10.75
C ILE A 67 4.19 -12.46 -11.16
N ARG A 68 4.55 -12.37 -12.45
CA ARG A 68 5.49 -11.36 -12.92
C ARG A 68 4.97 -9.94 -12.69
N LYS A 69 3.68 -9.69 -12.96
CA LYS A 69 3.07 -8.38 -12.71
C LYS A 69 2.99 -8.03 -11.23
N LEU A 70 2.72 -9.01 -10.35
CA LEU A 70 2.76 -8.80 -8.91
C LEU A 70 4.17 -8.41 -8.44
N ILE A 71 5.21 -9.10 -8.93
CA ILE A 71 6.61 -8.76 -8.62
C ILE A 71 6.96 -7.37 -9.16
N GLN A 72 6.69 -7.11 -10.45
CA GLN A 72 7.04 -5.85 -11.12
C GLN A 72 6.39 -4.63 -10.46
N ASN A 73 5.17 -4.78 -9.95
CA ASN A 73 4.43 -3.69 -9.32
C ASN A 73 4.63 -3.64 -7.79
N ASN A 74 5.62 -4.37 -7.25
CA ASN A 74 5.87 -4.48 -5.80
C ASN A 74 4.63 -4.89 -4.98
N ARG A 75 3.79 -5.77 -5.53
CA ARG A 75 2.56 -6.26 -4.91
C ARG A 75 2.67 -7.68 -4.36
N LEU A 76 3.82 -8.32 -4.51
CA LEU A 76 4.12 -9.62 -3.93
C LEU A 76 4.92 -9.42 -2.63
N SER A 77 4.27 -9.65 -1.48
CA SER A 77 4.83 -9.38 -0.16
C SER A 77 5.31 -10.67 0.49
N ARG A 78 6.62 -10.80 0.75
CA ARG A 78 7.17 -12.00 1.40
C ARG A 78 6.70 -12.13 2.83
N PHE A 79 6.24 -13.32 3.20
CA PHE A 79 5.81 -13.60 4.56
C PHE A 79 6.56 -14.80 5.15
N PRO A 80 7.00 -14.75 6.42
CA PRO A 80 7.72 -15.85 7.05
C PRO A 80 6.96 -17.17 7.00
N ALA A 81 7.70 -18.27 6.90
CA ALA A 81 7.18 -19.63 7.08
C ALA A 81 6.52 -19.79 8.46
N GLN A 82 5.36 -20.45 8.47
CA GLN A 82 4.59 -20.81 9.66
C GLN A 82 4.59 -22.33 9.91
N SER A 83 5.00 -23.14 8.92
CA SER A 83 5.34 -24.55 9.03
C SER A 83 6.83 -24.81 8.88
N SER A 84 7.29 -25.97 9.37
CA SER A 84 8.65 -26.48 9.14
C SER A 84 8.89 -26.87 7.69
N ASP A 85 7.92 -27.56 7.10
CA ASP A 85 8.04 -28.12 5.76
C ASP A 85 7.46 -27.15 4.73
N ILE A 86 8.07 -27.14 3.55
CA ILE A 86 7.59 -26.39 2.39
C ILE A 86 6.28 -27.07 1.93
N PRO A 87 5.16 -26.33 1.83
CA PRO A 87 3.91 -26.88 1.35
C PRO A 87 4.04 -27.50 -0.05
N ALA A 88 3.54 -28.73 -0.22
CA ALA A 88 3.64 -29.46 -1.48
C ALA A 88 2.30 -29.51 -2.24
N HIS A 89 1.18 -29.62 -1.50
CA HIS A 89 -0.15 -29.74 -2.08
C HIS A 89 -1.03 -28.52 -1.76
N ALA A 90 -2.14 -28.37 -2.47
CA ALA A 90 -3.05 -27.24 -2.30
C ALA A 90 -3.56 -27.10 -0.85
N GLN A 91 -3.85 -28.22 -0.18
CA GLN A 91 -4.27 -28.24 1.23
C GLN A 91 -3.15 -27.74 2.15
N ASP A 92 -1.89 -28.08 1.87
CA ASP A 92 -0.74 -27.60 2.64
C ASP A 92 -0.59 -26.09 2.51
N TRP A 93 -0.70 -25.56 1.27
CA TRP A 93 -0.66 -24.13 1.00
C TRP A 93 -1.81 -23.36 1.66
N CYS A 94 -3.02 -23.94 1.65
CA CYS A 94 -4.18 -23.35 2.32
C CYS A 94 -4.01 -23.33 3.85
N ASN A 95 -3.53 -24.43 4.44
CA ASN A 95 -3.20 -24.50 5.87
C ASN A 95 -2.13 -23.47 6.26
N GLU A 96 -1.07 -23.34 5.45
CA GLU A 96 -0.02 -22.36 5.67
C GLU A 96 -0.56 -20.92 5.58
N SER A 97 -1.46 -20.66 4.63
CA SER A 97 -2.17 -19.39 4.51
C SER A 97 -2.97 -19.07 5.77
N LEU A 98 -3.71 -20.05 6.30
CA LEU A 98 -4.49 -19.92 7.54
C LEU A 98 -3.60 -19.67 8.76
N ARG A 99 -2.46 -20.36 8.89
CA ARG A 99 -1.48 -20.08 9.95
C ARG A 99 -0.90 -18.67 9.81
N SER A 100 -0.61 -18.21 8.59
CA SER A 100 -0.14 -16.84 8.38
C SER A 100 -1.21 -15.79 8.76
N HIS A 101 -2.49 -16.11 8.55
CA HIS A 101 -3.61 -15.25 8.91
C HIS A 101 -3.72 -15.05 10.42
N THR A 102 -3.42 -16.08 11.23
CA THR A 102 -3.48 -15.93 12.70
C THR A 102 -2.38 -15.04 13.27
N VAL A 103 -1.25 -14.89 12.56
CA VAL A 103 -0.17 -13.96 12.93
C VAL A 103 -0.46 -12.55 12.43
N THR A 104 -0.82 -12.42 11.16
CA THR A 104 -1.18 -11.13 10.55
C THR A 104 -2.40 -11.31 9.66
N PRO A 105 -3.56 -10.75 10.05
CA PRO A 105 -4.82 -10.97 9.36
C PRO A 105 -4.79 -10.58 7.87
N LEU A 106 -5.13 -11.55 7.03
CA LEU A 106 -5.44 -11.37 5.61
C LEU A 106 -6.85 -10.83 5.42
N THR A 107 -7.11 -10.16 4.29
CA THR A 107 -8.50 -9.91 3.85
C THR A 107 -9.19 -11.24 3.47
N GLY A 108 -8.47 -12.16 2.83
CA GLY A 108 -9.00 -13.46 2.46
C GLY A 108 -7.96 -14.41 1.85
N ILE A 109 -8.35 -15.67 1.71
CA ILE A 109 -7.58 -16.75 1.09
C ILE A 109 -8.38 -17.26 -0.10
N ILE A 110 -7.80 -17.20 -1.30
CA ILE A 110 -8.46 -17.60 -2.54
C ILE A 110 -7.91 -18.97 -2.95
N ALA A 111 -8.79 -19.96 -3.05
CA ALA A 111 -8.46 -21.32 -3.43
C ALA A 111 -9.34 -21.82 -4.58
N SER A 112 -9.01 -22.98 -5.16
CA SER A 112 -9.92 -23.65 -6.09
C SER A 112 -11.20 -24.14 -5.39
N HIS A 113 -12.18 -24.59 -6.17
CA HIS A 113 -13.38 -25.21 -5.62
C HIS A 113 -13.07 -26.46 -4.80
N SER A 114 -12.23 -27.35 -5.33
CA SER A 114 -11.89 -28.62 -4.66
C SER A 114 -11.23 -28.40 -3.29
N THR A 115 -10.26 -27.50 -3.21
CA THR A 115 -9.61 -27.16 -1.93
C THR A 115 -10.61 -26.51 -0.98
N LYS A 116 -11.44 -25.57 -1.44
CA LYS A 116 -12.43 -24.93 -0.56
C LYS A 116 -13.38 -25.93 0.11
N GLN A 117 -13.77 -27.02 -0.55
CA GLN A 117 -14.63 -28.05 0.07
C GLN A 117 -14.00 -28.72 1.31
N THR A 118 -12.67 -28.69 1.43
CA THR A 118 -11.96 -29.26 2.59
C THR A 118 -11.80 -28.30 3.76
N PHE A 119 -12.11 -27.00 3.58
CA PHE A 119 -11.91 -25.95 4.58
C PHE A 119 -13.22 -25.22 4.90
N ALA A 120 -13.70 -25.33 6.14
CA ALA A 120 -14.91 -24.66 6.62
C ALA A 120 -14.68 -23.17 6.99
N GLN A 121 -13.43 -22.73 7.10
CA GLN A 121 -13.02 -21.38 7.48
C GLN A 121 -13.61 -20.33 6.52
N ALA A 122 -14.10 -19.22 7.07
CA ALA A 122 -14.77 -18.16 6.32
C ALA A 122 -13.80 -17.28 5.51
N GLU A 123 -12.53 -17.29 5.93
CA GLU A 123 -11.41 -16.62 5.28
C GLU A 123 -11.08 -17.28 3.94
N VAL A 124 -11.34 -18.58 3.80
CA VAL A 124 -11.09 -19.34 2.58
C VAL A 124 -12.33 -19.28 1.69
N ALA A 125 -12.17 -18.81 0.46
CA ALA A 125 -13.21 -18.82 -0.56
C ALA A 125 -12.72 -19.50 -1.85
N SER A 126 -13.65 -20.17 -2.53
CA SER A 126 -13.42 -20.64 -3.90
C SER A 126 -13.38 -19.43 -4.83
N ILE A 127 -12.42 -19.43 -5.76
CA ILE A 127 -12.34 -18.45 -6.84
C ILE A 127 -13.67 -18.34 -7.62
N GLU A 128 -14.41 -19.45 -7.76
CA GLU A 128 -15.68 -19.51 -8.48
C GLU A 128 -16.82 -18.78 -7.75
N MET A 129 -16.68 -18.55 -6.44
CA MET A 129 -17.71 -18.00 -5.55
C MET A 129 -17.29 -16.68 -4.86
N LEU A 130 -16.23 -16.02 -5.36
CA LEU A 130 -15.72 -14.79 -4.76
C LEU A 130 -16.75 -13.68 -4.71
N THR A 131 -17.55 -13.51 -5.77
CA THR A 131 -18.59 -12.47 -5.82
C THR A 131 -19.68 -12.65 -4.76
N GLY A 132 -19.86 -13.86 -4.23
CA GLY A 132 -20.76 -14.17 -3.11
C GLY A 132 -20.10 -14.12 -1.73
N THR A 133 -18.81 -13.82 -1.65
CA THR A 133 -18.04 -13.88 -0.40
C THR A 133 -18.01 -12.51 0.29
N ASN A 134 -18.35 -12.46 1.58
CA ASN A 134 -18.51 -11.20 2.34
C ASN A 134 -17.29 -10.27 2.28
N TRP A 135 -16.08 -10.78 2.51
CA TRP A 135 -14.87 -9.95 2.49
C TRP A 135 -14.51 -9.46 1.09
N TRP A 136 -14.92 -10.18 0.03
CA TRP A 136 -14.73 -9.75 -1.35
C TRP A 136 -15.74 -8.67 -1.79
N GLN A 137 -16.97 -8.75 -1.28
CA GLN A 137 -18.01 -7.75 -1.53
C GLN A 137 -17.76 -6.43 -0.79
N ARG A 138 -17.08 -6.48 0.36
CA ARG A 138 -16.77 -5.31 1.19
C ARG A 138 -15.57 -4.49 0.69
N ARG A 139 -14.96 -4.88 -0.42
CA ARG A 139 -13.87 -4.11 -1.03
C ARG A 139 -14.39 -2.73 -1.42
N SER A 140 -13.62 -1.71 -1.08
CA SER A 140 -13.99 -0.32 -1.34
C SER A 140 -12.76 0.45 -1.82
N PRO A 141 -12.90 1.31 -2.85
CA PRO A 141 -11.83 2.21 -3.24
C PRO A 141 -11.63 3.34 -2.23
N SER A 142 -12.53 3.52 -1.26
CA SER A 142 -12.47 4.57 -0.26
C SER A 142 -12.69 4.06 1.16
N VAL A 143 -12.19 4.83 2.12
CA VAL A 143 -12.39 4.59 3.56
C VAL A 143 -12.57 5.93 4.26
N THR A 144 -13.49 5.97 5.22
CA THR A 144 -13.65 7.15 6.07
C THR A 144 -12.73 7.03 7.27
N VAL A 145 -11.98 8.09 7.51
CA VAL A 145 -10.85 8.12 8.43
C VAL A 145 -11.08 9.22 9.45
N ASP A 146 -11.15 8.85 10.73
CA ASP A 146 -11.06 9.80 11.84
C ASP A 146 -9.64 10.39 11.86
N ARG A 147 -9.52 11.73 11.86
CA ARG A 147 -8.26 12.47 11.64
C ARG A 147 -7.31 12.39 12.84
N LYS A 148 -6.81 11.18 13.10
CA LYS A 148 -5.94 10.81 14.22
C LYS A 148 -4.84 9.89 13.74
N THR A 149 -3.66 10.05 14.34
CA THR A 149 -2.44 9.29 14.03
C THR A 149 -2.69 7.78 14.01
N ASN A 150 -3.34 7.22 15.04
CA ASN A 150 -3.60 5.77 15.12
C ASN A 150 -4.51 5.27 14.00
N THR A 151 -5.51 6.07 13.60
CA THR A 151 -6.40 5.71 12.50
C THR A 151 -5.66 5.75 11.17
N TYR A 152 -4.82 6.76 10.94
CA TYR A 152 -3.97 6.85 9.74
C TYR A 152 -3.04 5.64 9.65
N LEU A 153 -2.38 5.29 10.75
CA LEU A 153 -1.53 4.10 10.85
C LEU A 153 -2.30 2.82 10.51
N ALA A 154 -3.48 2.60 11.09
CA ALA A 154 -4.29 1.41 10.80
C ALA A 154 -4.71 1.33 9.31
N VAL A 155 -5.02 2.47 8.68
CA VAL A 155 -5.41 2.54 7.27
C VAL A 155 -4.21 2.32 6.33
N LEU A 156 -3.03 2.83 6.70
CA LEU A 156 -1.81 2.80 5.91
C LEU A 156 -0.89 1.62 6.25
N ASP A 157 -1.21 0.81 7.25
CA ASP A 157 -0.37 -0.27 7.77
C ASP A 157 0.27 -1.12 6.65
N ARG A 158 -0.57 -1.71 5.78
CA ARG A 158 -0.10 -2.52 4.64
C ARG A 158 0.70 -1.72 3.62
N VAL A 159 0.38 -0.44 3.44
CA VAL A 159 1.13 0.44 2.53
C VAL A 159 2.53 0.67 3.07
N PHE A 160 2.65 1.02 4.34
CA PHE A 160 3.92 1.28 5.00
C PHE A 160 4.80 0.04 5.13
N HIS A 161 4.21 -1.15 5.26
CA HIS A 161 4.98 -2.40 5.26
C HIS A 161 5.55 -2.77 3.88
N GLN A 162 4.90 -2.38 2.78
CA GLN A 162 5.27 -2.83 1.43
C GLN A 162 5.97 -1.76 0.57
N ALA A 163 5.52 -0.51 0.61
CA ALA A 163 5.90 0.53 -0.36
C ALA A 163 7.39 0.92 -0.25
N ASN A 164 8.12 0.98 -1.36
CA ASN A 164 9.54 1.38 -1.35
C ASN A 164 9.75 2.88 -1.60
N SER A 165 8.69 3.60 -1.93
CA SER A 165 8.68 5.06 -2.08
C SER A 165 7.41 5.65 -1.51
N LEU A 166 7.53 6.76 -0.79
CA LEU A 166 6.42 7.49 -0.18
C LEU A 166 6.58 8.98 -0.51
N MET A 167 5.65 9.53 -1.30
CA MET A 167 5.55 10.96 -1.57
C MET A 167 4.34 11.52 -0.84
N PHE A 168 4.59 12.35 0.17
CA PHE A 168 3.57 13.09 0.91
C PHE A 168 3.39 14.45 0.25
N ILE A 169 2.28 14.63 -0.46
CA ILE A 169 1.95 15.88 -1.14
C ILE A 169 0.87 16.58 -0.33
N ASP A 170 1.21 17.70 0.30
CA ASP A 170 0.27 18.48 1.09
C ASP A 170 0.77 19.93 1.23
N PRO A 171 0.03 20.93 0.72
CA PRO A 171 0.48 22.31 0.73
C PRO A 171 0.61 22.87 2.15
N ASN A 172 -0.02 22.24 3.14
CA ASN A 172 -0.12 22.73 4.51
C ASN A 172 0.70 21.92 5.51
N LEU A 173 1.40 20.88 5.08
CA LEU A 173 2.25 20.07 5.95
C LEU A 173 3.44 20.88 6.47
N ASP A 174 3.37 21.23 7.75
CA ASP A 174 4.40 21.93 8.50
C ASP A 174 4.57 21.22 9.85
N PRO A 175 5.61 20.41 10.05
CA PRO A 175 5.78 19.61 11.27
C PRO A 175 5.89 20.44 12.56
N SER A 176 6.25 21.72 12.47
CA SER A 176 6.28 22.63 13.62
C SER A 176 4.89 23.09 14.08
N SER A 177 3.89 22.96 13.20
CA SER A 177 2.51 23.36 13.48
C SER A 177 1.77 22.33 14.33
N ARG A 178 0.80 22.80 15.12
CA ARG A 178 0.07 21.97 16.09
C ARG A 178 -0.59 20.73 15.49
N ASN A 179 -1.16 20.83 14.28
CA ASN A 179 -1.91 19.72 13.68
C ASN A 179 -0.99 18.71 12.98
N TYR A 180 0.26 19.07 12.65
CA TYR A 180 1.20 18.16 12.00
C TYR A 180 2.34 17.70 12.92
N ARG A 181 2.37 18.14 14.18
CA ARG A 181 3.38 17.73 15.18
C ARG A 181 3.48 16.21 15.38
N GLU A 182 2.44 15.47 15.03
CA GLU A 182 2.41 14.00 15.14
C GLU A 182 2.79 13.29 13.83
N PHE A 183 3.12 14.04 12.78
CA PHE A 183 3.45 13.48 11.47
C PHE A 183 4.64 12.50 11.53
N SER A 184 5.65 12.78 12.36
CA SER A 184 6.78 11.87 12.55
C SER A 184 6.36 10.48 13.04
N ARG A 185 5.27 10.38 13.81
CA ARG A 185 4.71 9.11 14.30
C ARG A 185 4.16 8.24 13.18
N LEU A 186 3.72 8.84 12.06
CA LEU A 186 3.31 8.07 10.88
C LEU A 186 4.50 7.35 10.23
N LEU A 187 5.71 7.90 10.39
CA LEU A 187 6.92 7.37 9.76
C LEU A 187 7.68 6.40 10.68
N THR A 188 7.42 6.42 11.99
CA THR A 188 8.08 5.52 12.96
C THR A 188 8.02 4.03 12.58
N PRO A 189 6.90 3.46 12.09
CA PRO A 189 6.87 2.03 11.69
C PRO A 189 7.89 1.67 10.60
N LEU A 190 8.29 2.63 9.77
CA LEU A 190 9.27 2.40 8.70
C LEU A 190 10.66 2.05 9.26
N SER A 191 10.94 2.41 10.53
CA SER A 191 12.18 2.06 11.25
C SER A 191 12.36 0.55 11.50
N GLN A 192 11.31 -0.25 11.34
CA GLN A 192 11.39 -1.71 11.46
C GLN A 192 11.69 -2.41 10.13
N ARG A 193 11.65 -1.68 9.01
CA ARG A 193 11.84 -2.27 7.69
C ARG A 193 13.29 -2.53 7.35
N GLN A 194 13.59 -3.72 6.83
CA GLN A 194 14.93 -4.01 6.32
C GLN A 194 15.32 -3.06 5.17
N LEU A 195 14.39 -2.81 4.23
CA LEU A 195 14.58 -1.81 3.20
C LEU A 195 13.90 -0.50 3.63
N ARG A 196 14.69 0.56 3.80
CA ARG A 196 14.15 1.90 4.07
C ARG A 196 13.54 2.47 2.80
N PRO A 197 12.28 2.94 2.82
CA PRO A 197 11.69 3.57 1.65
C PRO A 197 12.31 4.95 1.39
N ARG A 198 12.28 5.41 0.14
CA ARG A 198 12.50 6.83 -0.19
C ARG A 198 11.30 7.62 0.33
N ILE A 199 11.56 8.68 1.09
CA ILE A 199 10.52 9.57 1.63
C ILE A 199 10.68 10.94 1.01
N GLU A 200 9.61 11.45 0.42
CA GLU A 200 9.53 12.77 -0.18
C GLU A 200 8.37 13.53 0.46
N ILE A 201 8.59 14.81 0.78
CA ILE A 201 7.59 15.71 1.32
C ILE A 201 7.48 16.90 0.38
N HIS A 202 6.32 17.05 -0.27
CA HIS A 202 6.03 18.13 -1.19
C HIS A 202 5.07 19.10 -0.52
N ARG A 203 5.51 20.35 -0.39
CA ARG A 203 4.80 21.42 0.31
C ARG A 203 4.75 22.67 -0.56
N SER A 204 3.69 23.46 -0.43
CA SER A 204 3.61 24.82 -0.98
C SER A 204 4.45 25.77 -0.15
N LEU A 205 5.20 26.66 -0.80
CA LEU A 205 6.07 27.64 -0.14
C LEU A 205 5.29 28.65 0.69
N CYS A 206 4.01 28.87 0.40
CA CYS A 206 3.20 29.82 1.14
C CYS A 206 2.76 29.27 2.49
N GLN A 207 2.58 30.15 3.48
CA GLN A 207 1.95 29.83 4.75
C GLN A 207 0.74 30.73 4.97
N GLY A 208 -0.37 30.14 5.43
CA GLY A 208 -1.64 30.85 5.60
C GLY A 208 -2.37 31.14 4.29
N ASP A 209 -3.59 31.67 4.43
CA ASP A 209 -4.52 31.89 3.32
C ASP A 209 -4.86 33.37 3.12
N GLY A 210 -5.17 33.74 1.87
CA GLY A 210 -5.66 35.06 1.51
C GLY A 210 -4.73 36.19 1.94
N ARG A 211 -5.24 37.14 2.73
CA ARG A 211 -4.48 38.31 3.21
C ARG A 211 -3.43 37.98 4.28
N ALA A 212 -3.54 36.81 4.92
CA ALA A 212 -2.57 36.34 5.91
C ALA A 212 -1.45 35.50 5.28
N ARG A 213 -1.45 35.36 3.95
CA ARG A 213 -0.44 34.60 3.22
C ARG A 213 0.95 35.24 3.42
N THR A 214 1.88 34.46 3.93
CA THR A 214 3.30 34.80 4.01
C THR A 214 4.12 33.86 3.13
N PHE A 215 5.36 34.27 2.85
CA PHE A 215 6.33 33.50 2.06
C PHE A 215 7.62 33.38 2.90
N PRO A 216 7.68 32.41 3.83
CA PRO A 216 8.87 32.17 4.63
C PRO A 216 10.08 31.87 3.75
N THR A 217 11.27 32.17 4.25
CA THR A 217 12.54 31.88 3.57
C THR A 217 12.91 30.40 3.67
N GLU A 218 13.90 29.97 2.89
CA GLU A 218 14.44 28.60 3.00
C GLU A 218 14.96 28.31 4.42
N ALA A 219 15.58 29.30 5.06
CA ALA A 219 16.08 29.16 6.44
C ALA A 219 14.94 28.93 7.43
N ASP A 220 13.83 29.67 7.27
CA ASP A 220 12.64 29.48 8.11
C ASP A 220 12.08 28.06 7.95
N TRP A 221 11.98 27.56 6.72
CA TRP A 221 11.51 26.19 6.48
C TRP A 221 12.45 25.12 7.04
N LYS A 222 13.76 25.30 6.91
CA LYS A 222 14.73 24.39 7.54
C LYS A 222 14.55 24.32 9.05
N VAL A 223 14.25 25.44 9.70
CA VAL A 223 13.92 25.47 11.15
C VAL A 223 12.62 24.72 11.43
N SER A 224 11.55 24.95 10.66
CA SER A 224 10.26 24.25 10.83
C SER A 224 10.36 22.73 10.69
N PHE A 225 11.25 22.25 9.82
CA PHE A 225 11.47 20.81 9.59
C PHE A 225 12.55 20.20 10.49
N ALA A 226 13.28 20.98 11.29
CA ALA A 226 14.40 20.49 12.10
C ALA A 226 13.97 19.40 13.10
N GLY A 227 12.81 19.56 13.75
CA GLY A 227 12.27 18.57 14.68
C GLY A 227 11.95 17.24 14.00
N LEU A 228 11.29 17.28 12.84
CA LEU A 228 11.04 16.07 12.03
C LEU A 228 12.36 15.43 11.58
N GLY A 229 13.35 16.24 11.20
CA GLY A 229 14.68 15.75 10.86
C GLY A 229 15.33 14.96 12.00
N ALA A 230 15.27 15.46 13.24
CA ALA A 230 15.79 14.75 14.40
C ALA A 230 15.05 13.42 14.66
N ASP A 231 13.71 13.41 14.54
CA ASP A 231 12.91 12.21 14.71
C ASP A 231 13.23 11.14 13.64
N LEU A 232 13.44 11.57 12.39
CA LEU A 232 13.82 10.69 11.28
C LEU A 232 15.21 10.09 11.49
N HIS A 233 16.18 10.93 11.88
CA HIS A 233 17.54 10.48 12.19
C HIS A 233 17.53 9.40 13.29
N ALA A 234 16.77 9.61 14.36
CA ALA A 234 16.62 8.63 15.44
C ALA A 234 16.01 7.30 14.98
N CYS A 235 15.22 7.31 13.89
CA CYS A 235 14.64 6.13 13.26
C CYS A 235 15.53 5.50 12.17
N GLY A 236 16.70 6.08 11.88
CA GLY A 236 17.54 5.68 10.75
C GLY A 236 16.85 5.89 9.39
N LEU A 237 16.10 6.98 9.28
CA LEU A 237 15.35 7.40 8.09
C LEU A 237 15.83 8.77 7.62
N THR A 238 15.68 9.03 6.34
CA THR A 238 15.91 10.34 5.73
C THR A 238 14.72 10.72 4.86
N ALA A 239 14.48 12.02 4.69
CA ALA A 239 13.47 12.51 3.75
C ALA A 239 14.00 13.68 2.91
N GLU A 240 13.50 13.79 1.69
CA GLU A 240 13.68 14.94 0.82
C GLU A 240 12.48 15.86 0.96
N VAL A 241 12.71 17.15 1.18
CA VAL A 241 11.68 18.18 1.27
C VAL A 241 11.74 19.05 0.02
N PHE A 242 10.61 19.16 -0.68
CA PHE A 242 10.45 19.96 -1.89
C PHE A 242 9.42 21.06 -1.65
N LEU A 243 9.83 22.31 -1.86
CA LEU A 243 9.00 23.49 -1.69
C LEU A 243 8.67 24.10 -3.04
N TRP A 244 7.39 24.05 -3.38
CA TRP A 244 6.85 24.42 -4.69
C TRP A 244 6.15 25.77 -4.63
N ASP A 245 5.92 26.36 -5.80
CA ASP A 245 4.86 27.34 -5.99
C ASP A 245 3.51 26.81 -5.51
N ASP A 246 2.56 27.73 -5.36
CA ASP A 246 1.25 27.46 -4.78
C ASP A 246 0.52 26.28 -5.45
N PHE A 247 0.02 25.37 -4.62
CA PHE A 247 -0.81 24.23 -5.03
C PHE A 247 -1.80 23.86 -3.91
N HIS A 248 -2.80 23.05 -4.22
CA HIS A 248 -3.90 22.73 -3.27
C HIS A 248 -4.14 21.22 -3.10
N GLU A 249 -3.52 20.43 -3.96
CA GLU A 249 -3.57 18.99 -4.03
C GLU A 249 -3.05 18.32 -2.76
N ARG A 250 -3.72 17.25 -2.32
CA ARG A 250 -3.33 16.48 -1.14
C ARG A 250 -3.37 15.00 -1.43
N TYR A 251 -2.19 14.37 -1.48
CA TYR A 251 -2.03 12.98 -1.88
C TYR A 251 -0.95 12.26 -1.07
N LEU A 252 -1.13 10.95 -0.88
CA LEU A 252 -0.04 10.01 -0.66
C LEU A 252 0.18 9.24 -1.95
N ILE A 253 1.36 9.38 -2.56
CA ILE A 253 1.74 8.60 -3.74
C ILE A 253 2.83 7.60 -3.36
N THR A 254 2.65 6.36 -3.78
CA THR A 254 3.62 5.28 -3.55
C THR A 254 3.84 4.46 -4.82
N ASP A 255 4.85 3.60 -4.81
CA ASP A 255 5.11 2.63 -5.88
C ASP A 255 3.96 1.63 -6.04
N ILE A 256 3.23 1.33 -4.96
CA ILE A 256 2.11 0.37 -4.98
C ILE A 256 0.74 1.02 -5.19
N VAL A 257 0.45 2.20 -4.62
CA VAL A 257 -0.88 2.84 -4.62
C VAL A 257 -0.80 4.36 -4.52
N GLY A 258 -1.77 5.06 -5.12
CA GLY A 258 -2.02 6.48 -4.88
C GLY A 258 -3.27 6.67 -4.04
N VAL A 259 -3.26 7.64 -3.13
CA VAL A 259 -4.37 7.92 -2.22
C VAL A 259 -4.62 9.44 -2.18
N SER A 260 -5.85 9.85 -2.49
CA SER A 260 -6.38 11.17 -2.19
C SER A 260 -6.63 11.30 -0.70
N VAL A 261 -6.07 12.34 -0.09
CA VAL A 261 -6.21 12.66 1.33
C VAL A 261 -6.76 14.08 1.48
N PRO A 262 -8.07 14.33 1.28
CA PRO A 262 -8.60 15.69 1.13
C PRO A 262 -8.33 16.63 2.31
N ALA A 263 -8.25 16.09 3.53
CA ALA A 263 -7.90 16.85 4.73
C ALA A 263 -6.38 16.95 4.98
N GLY A 264 -5.55 16.29 4.17
CA GLY A 264 -4.12 16.21 4.37
C GLY A 264 -3.71 15.17 5.41
N PHE A 265 -2.51 15.34 5.96
CA PHE A 265 -1.95 14.48 7.01
C PHE A 265 -2.04 15.10 8.40
N ASP A 266 -2.79 16.18 8.54
CA ASP A 266 -2.98 16.85 9.81
C ASP A 266 -3.90 16.03 10.73
N VAL A 267 -3.74 16.21 12.04
CA VAL A 267 -4.54 15.54 13.06
C VAL A 267 -5.29 16.55 13.91
N THR A 268 -6.42 16.10 14.47
CA THR A 268 -7.35 16.93 15.23
C THR A 268 -7.73 16.26 16.55
N GLY A 269 -7.96 17.08 17.58
CA GLY A 269 -8.52 16.60 18.85
C GLY A 269 -10.05 16.63 18.87
N LYS A 270 -10.69 17.13 17.80
CA LYS A 270 -12.15 17.22 17.71
C LYS A 270 -12.74 15.83 17.59
N LYS A 271 -13.83 15.60 18.32
CA LYS A 271 -14.63 14.39 18.16
C LYS A 271 -15.34 14.46 16.81
N ASP A 272 -15.45 13.31 16.16
CA ASP A 272 -16.23 13.14 14.93
C ASP A 272 -15.74 13.98 13.72
N ASP A 273 -14.44 14.29 13.67
CA ASP A 273 -13.79 15.04 12.57
C ASP A 273 -13.16 14.08 11.55
N TRP A 274 -13.92 13.77 10.49
CA TRP A 274 -13.64 12.66 9.59
C TRP A 274 -13.25 13.17 8.19
N SER A 275 -12.41 12.42 7.49
CA SER A 275 -12.06 12.63 6.09
C SER A 275 -12.24 11.34 5.30
N THR A 276 -12.74 11.43 4.08
CA THR A 276 -12.85 10.26 3.18
C THR A 276 -11.60 10.18 2.32
N TRP A 277 -10.79 9.15 2.53
CA TRP A 277 -9.63 8.87 1.70
C TRP A 277 -10.04 7.97 0.55
N GLY A 278 -9.50 8.23 -0.63
CA GLY A 278 -9.85 7.49 -1.85
C GLY A 278 -8.62 7.03 -2.60
N ARG A 279 -8.59 5.78 -3.03
CA ARG A 279 -7.57 5.23 -3.91
C ARG A 279 -7.68 5.86 -5.30
N LEU A 280 -6.55 6.31 -5.82
CA LEU A 280 -6.44 6.85 -7.18
C LEU A 280 -6.40 5.73 -8.22
N GLY A 281 -6.93 6.02 -9.40
CA GLY A 281 -6.65 5.22 -10.58
C GLY A 281 -5.17 5.27 -10.94
N ARG A 282 -4.67 4.26 -11.66
CA ARG A 282 -3.26 4.18 -12.03
C ARG A 282 -2.79 5.40 -12.84
N GLU A 283 -3.59 5.81 -13.82
CA GLU A 283 -3.27 6.96 -14.67
C GLU A 283 -3.19 8.27 -13.87
N ASP A 284 -4.12 8.47 -12.93
CA ASP A 284 -4.12 9.63 -12.04
C ASP A 284 -2.91 9.60 -11.11
N LYS A 285 -2.60 8.44 -10.50
CA LYS A 285 -1.41 8.27 -9.67
C LYS A 285 -0.15 8.66 -10.45
N ASP A 286 0.03 8.10 -11.64
CA ASP A 286 1.22 8.32 -12.47
C ASP A 286 1.30 9.79 -12.95
N LYS A 287 0.16 10.42 -13.25
CA LYS A 287 0.09 11.85 -13.59
C LYS A 287 0.49 12.73 -12.42
N ILE A 288 -0.04 12.49 -11.22
CA ILE A 288 0.30 13.25 -10.01
C ILE A 288 1.78 13.05 -9.65
N GLN A 289 2.29 11.82 -9.72
CA GLN A 289 3.70 11.54 -9.48
C GLN A 289 4.61 12.38 -10.40
N ARG A 290 4.32 12.40 -11.71
CA ARG A 290 5.07 13.24 -12.67
C ARG A 290 4.92 14.73 -12.42
N LEU A 291 3.75 15.18 -11.96
CA LEU A 291 3.50 16.60 -11.68
C LEU A 291 4.42 17.14 -10.58
N PHE A 292 4.76 16.29 -9.60
CA PHE A 292 5.62 16.61 -8.47
C PHE A 292 7.04 16.05 -8.61
N ASP A 293 7.43 15.62 -9.81
CA ASP A 293 8.82 15.30 -10.14
C ASP A 293 9.62 16.61 -10.31
N PRO A 294 10.69 16.83 -9.53
CA PRO A 294 11.56 18.01 -9.66
C PRO A 294 12.06 18.29 -11.08
N ALA A 295 12.26 17.23 -11.89
CA ALA A 295 12.74 17.37 -13.27
C ALA A 295 11.63 17.79 -14.25
N ALA A 296 10.36 17.58 -13.91
CA ALA A 296 9.23 17.87 -14.80
C ALA A 296 8.83 19.36 -14.79
N ARG A 297 9.04 20.07 -13.67
CA ARG A 297 8.64 21.48 -13.49
C ARG A 297 9.68 22.29 -12.69
N PRO A 298 10.92 22.41 -13.20
CA PRO A 298 12.01 23.05 -12.46
C PRO A 298 11.73 24.52 -12.11
N GLU A 299 10.93 25.22 -12.90
CA GLU A 299 10.56 26.62 -12.65
C GLU A 299 9.59 26.80 -11.46
N SER A 300 8.82 25.76 -11.16
CA SER A 300 7.82 25.75 -10.09
C SER A 300 8.42 25.30 -8.76
N LEU A 301 9.52 24.54 -8.78
CA LEU A 301 10.27 24.17 -7.58
C LEU A 301 11.15 25.35 -7.12
N LYS A 302 11.00 25.78 -5.88
CA LYS A 302 11.79 26.91 -5.33
C LYS A 302 12.96 26.43 -4.50
N TRP A 303 12.71 25.50 -3.59
CA TRP A 303 13.74 24.98 -2.69
C TRP A 303 13.63 23.47 -2.52
N HIS A 304 14.79 22.85 -2.30
CA HIS A 304 14.93 21.43 -2.00
C HIS A 304 16.02 21.25 -0.95
N PHE A 305 15.75 20.44 0.07
CA PHE A 305 16.74 20.07 1.07
C PHE A 305 16.43 18.70 1.67
N GLN A 306 17.45 18.07 2.23
CA GLN A 306 17.35 16.78 2.91
C GLN A 306 17.27 16.97 4.43
N ILE A 307 16.52 16.10 5.10
CA ILE A 307 16.43 16.00 6.56
C ILE A 307 16.63 14.55 7.03
N GLY A 308 17.03 14.38 8.30
CA GLY A 308 17.23 13.06 8.92
C GLY A 308 18.57 12.39 8.59
N ALA A 309 19.48 13.11 7.92
CA ALA A 309 20.85 12.65 7.68
C ALA A 309 21.66 12.55 8.98
#